data_AF-A0A8J7MK78-F1
#
_entry.id   AF-A0A8J7MK78-F1
#
_cell.length_a   1.000
_cell.length_b   1.000
_cell.length_c   1.000
_cell.angle_alpha   90.00
_cell.angle_beta   90.00
_cell.angle_gamma   90.00
#
_symmetry.space_group_name_H-M   'P 1'
#
loop_
_entity.id
_entity.type
_entity.pdbx_description
1 polymer ?
#
loop_
_entity_poly.entity_id
_entity_poly.type
_entity_poly.pdbx_seq_one_letter_code
_entity_poly.pdbx_strand_id
1 'polypeptide(L)'
;MQLLKIGFILSLVSSLCSFAYYSAQEDSREQLYKNFLSQFEQVDLPSKVILEAHIVTNEMKHAKRKKQLEKAKSEKEVLKVLTKEYASFIPGIKQGLMSRMGPSTYKAEVALATTGKYSAVIYSRSRSFDGGAKAYILATFDGHGTPIGTHHLGYSDLEEKLELTISEKMELTIKRLFLGGSIKKYNKKIKKMFITPKGEILVHEEDQPLEELEPVQKVEKLKFS
;
A
#
# COMPACT_ATOMS: atom_id res chain seq x y z
N MET A 1 -41.51 28.12 32.23
CA MET A 1 -41.28 28.03 30.77
C MET A 1 -39.94 28.59 30.30
N GLN A 2 -39.36 29.64 30.90
CA GLN A 2 -38.10 30.23 30.42
C GLN A 2 -36.86 29.33 30.62
N LEU A 3 -36.77 28.58 31.72
CA LEU A 3 -35.65 27.65 31.98
C LEU A 3 -35.55 26.50 30.97
N LEU A 4 -36.69 26.02 30.45
CA LEU A 4 -36.77 24.98 29.43
C LEU A 4 -36.24 25.45 28.06
N LYS A 5 -36.38 26.74 27.74
CA LYS A 5 -35.87 27.33 26.49
C LYS A 5 -34.35 27.44 26.50
N ILE A 6 -33.75 27.73 27.66
CA ILE A 6 -32.29 27.88 27.80
C ILE A 6 -31.57 26.52 27.66
N GLY A 7 -32.12 25.46 28.26
CA GLY A 7 -31.57 24.11 28.12
C GLY A 7 -31.60 23.59 26.67
N PHE A 8 -32.67 23.92 25.93
CA PHE A 8 -32.79 23.53 24.52
C PHE A 8 -31.73 24.23 23.64
N ILE A 9 -31.51 25.53 23.85
CA ILE A 9 -30.50 26.31 23.11
C ILE A 9 -29.08 25.78 23.41
N LEU A 10 -28.77 25.47 24.68
CA LEU A 10 -27.48 24.89 25.05
C LEU A 10 -27.24 23.51 24.41
N SER A 11 -28.26 22.66 24.31
CA SER A 11 -28.15 21.37 23.61
C SER A 11 -27.95 21.52 22.10
N LEU A 12 -28.57 22.55 21.50
CA LEU A 12 -28.45 22.81 20.07
C LEU A 12 -27.05 23.34 19.73
N VAL A 13 -26.51 24.24 20.56
CA VAL A 13 -25.17 24.81 20.39
C VAL A 13 -24.09 23.73 20.56
N SER A 14 -24.21 22.85 21.55
CA SER A 14 -23.25 21.74 21.72
C SER A 14 -23.32 20.72 20.58
N SER A 15 -24.51 20.43 20.05
CA SER A 15 -24.69 19.60 18.85
C SER A 15 -24.09 20.24 17.59
N LEU A 16 -24.29 21.54 17.39
CA LEU A 16 -23.74 22.29 16.25
C LEU A 16 -22.22 22.39 16.31
N CYS A 17 -21.64 22.66 17.49
CA CYS A 17 -20.20 22.68 17.68
C CYS A 17 -19.57 21.30 17.43
N SER A 18 -20.24 20.22 17.85
CA SER A 18 -19.77 18.85 17.60
C SER A 18 -19.78 18.52 16.11
N PHE A 19 -20.80 18.97 15.36
CA PHE A 19 -20.89 18.77 13.92
C PHE A 19 -19.83 19.56 13.15
N ALA A 20 -19.62 20.83 13.50
CA ALA A 20 -18.60 21.68 12.88
C ALA A 20 -17.17 21.18 13.15
N TYR A 21 -16.93 20.66 14.36
CA TYR A 21 -15.66 20.02 14.70
C TYR A 21 -15.44 18.75 13.88
N TYR A 22 -16.49 17.93 13.73
CA TYR A 22 -16.43 16.70 12.93
C TYR A 22 -16.16 17.00 11.45
N SER A 23 -16.86 17.97 10.86
CA SER A 23 -16.66 18.36 9.46
C SER A 23 -15.26 18.92 9.20
N ALA A 24 -14.75 19.79 10.09
CA ALA A 24 -13.39 20.31 9.97
C ALA A 24 -12.32 19.22 10.09
N GLN A 25 -12.57 18.19 10.92
CA GLN A 25 -11.68 17.05 11.07
C GLN A 25 -11.70 16.14 9.83
N GLU A 26 -12.85 15.91 9.22
CA GLU A 26 -12.98 15.16 7.95
C GLU A 26 -12.22 15.85 6.81
N ASP A 27 -12.39 17.17 6.64
CA ASP A 27 -11.68 17.96 5.63
C ASP A 27 -10.16 17.84 5.80
N SER A 28 -9.69 17.90 7.05
CA SER A 28 -8.26 17.77 7.35
C SER A 28 -7.69 16.38 7.02
N ARG A 29 -8.48 15.32 7.23
CA ARG A 29 -8.08 13.94 6.93
C ARG A 29 -8.05 13.70 5.43
N GLU A 30 -9.04 14.18 4.69
CA GLU A 30 -9.11 14.04 3.25
C GLU A 30 -7.92 14.73 2.57
N GLN A 31 -7.55 15.93 3.02
CA GLN A 31 -6.37 16.63 2.52
C GLN A 31 -5.09 15.87 2.83
N LEU A 32 -4.94 15.34 4.05
CA LEU A 32 -3.81 14.51 4.43
C LEU A 32 -3.74 13.23 3.60
N TYR A 33 -4.88 12.64 3.24
CA TYR A 33 -4.96 11.46 2.39
C TYR A 33 -4.57 11.75 0.94
N LYS A 34 -4.98 12.90 0.38
CA LYS A 34 -4.50 13.37 -0.94
C LYS A 34 -2.98 13.58 -0.93
N ASN A 35 -2.45 14.16 0.13
CA ASN A 35 -0.99 14.32 0.31
C ASN A 35 -0.27 12.98 0.45
N PHE A 36 -0.90 12.00 1.10
CA PHE A 36 -0.40 10.64 1.18
C PHE A 36 -0.32 10.00 -0.21
N LEU A 37 -1.40 10.06 -1.00
CA LEU A 37 -1.45 9.48 -2.34
C LEU A 37 -0.48 10.15 -3.33
N SER A 38 -0.21 11.45 -3.19
CA SER A 38 0.78 12.15 -4.04
C SER A 38 2.23 11.67 -3.80
N GLN A 39 2.47 10.94 -2.71
CA GLN A 39 3.75 10.28 -2.48
C GLN A 39 3.96 9.06 -3.39
N PHE A 40 2.95 8.58 -4.10
CA PHE A 40 3.08 7.39 -4.94
C PHE A 40 3.22 7.80 -6.40
N GLU A 41 4.06 7.07 -7.15
CA GLU A 41 4.06 7.15 -8.60
C GLU A 41 2.89 6.33 -9.14
N GLN A 42 2.04 6.96 -9.95
CA GLN A 42 0.89 6.30 -10.54
C GLN A 42 1.31 5.53 -11.78
N VAL A 43 0.87 4.28 -11.89
CA VAL A 43 1.11 3.46 -13.08
C VAL A 43 -0.19 3.28 -13.87
N ASP A 44 -0.09 3.31 -15.19
CA ASP A 44 -1.20 2.99 -16.07
C ASP A 44 -1.43 1.47 -16.09
N LEU A 45 -2.68 1.02 -16.28
CA LEU A 45 -3.02 -0.39 -16.38
C LEU A 45 -3.26 -0.80 -17.84
N PRO A 46 -2.85 -2.01 -18.26
CA PRO A 46 -2.11 -3.01 -17.51
C PRO A 46 -0.63 -2.64 -17.38
N SER A 47 0.04 -3.07 -16.31
CA SER A 47 1.45 -2.73 -16.08
C SER A 47 2.26 -3.84 -15.44
N LYS A 48 3.57 -3.73 -15.65
CA LYS A 48 4.59 -4.59 -15.07
C LYS A 48 5.53 -3.75 -14.23
N VAL A 49 5.54 -4.00 -12.92
CA VAL A 49 6.37 -3.27 -11.94
C VAL A 49 7.44 -4.22 -11.38
N ILE A 50 8.69 -3.76 -11.36
CA ILE A 50 9.79 -4.49 -10.72
C ILE A 50 10.14 -3.79 -9.42
N LEU A 51 9.95 -4.48 -8.31
CA LEU A 51 10.28 -4.02 -6.98
C LEU A 51 11.59 -4.68 -6.53
N GLU A 52 12.59 -3.86 -6.20
CA GLU A 52 13.93 -4.32 -5.81
C GLU A 52 14.46 -3.55 -4.60
N ALA A 53 15.12 -4.26 -3.68
CA ALA A 53 15.88 -3.66 -2.60
C ALA A 53 17.27 -3.26 -3.07
N HIS A 54 17.72 -2.07 -2.70
CA HIS A 54 19.08 -1.60 -2.96
C HIS A 54 19.88 -1.66 -1.66
N ILE A 55 20.75 -2.64 -1.58
CA ILE A 55 21.54 -2.98 -0.40
C ILE A 55 23.01 -2.87 -0.79
N VAL A 56 23.77 -2.04 -0.07
CA VAL A 56 25.21 -1.87 -0.30
C VAL A 56 25.99 -2.52 0.85
N THR A 57 26.60 -3.68 0.61
CA THR A 57 27.49 -4.36 1.56
C THR A 57 28.93 -4.41 1.04
N ASN A 58 29.88 -4.58 1.97
CA ASN A 58 31.30 -4.75 1.63
C ASN A 58 31.61 -6.13 1.02
N GLU A 59 30.73 -7.11 1.20
CA GLU A 59 30.85 -8.47 0.68
C GLU A 59 30.48 -8.61 -0.81
N MET A 60 29.86 -7.56 -1.39
CA MET A 60 29.52 -7.55 -2.81
C MET A 60 30.74 -7.38 -3.71
N LYS A 61 30.75 -8.11 -4.83
CA LYS A 61 31.67 -7.88 -5.95
C LYS A 61 31.63 -6.41 -6.38
N HIS A 62 32.80 -5.81 -6.60
CA HIS A 62 32.97 -4.38 -6.89
C HIS A 62 32.05 -3.85 -8.01
N ALA A 63 31.86 -4.61 -9.09
CA ALA A 63 30.98 -4.24 -10.19
C ALA A 63 29.49 -4.18 -9.80
N LYS A 64 29.00 -5.12 -8.97
CA LYS A 64 27.62 -5.10 -8.44
C LYS A 64 27.44 -3.94 -7.46
N ARG A 65 28.43 -3.71 -6.59
CA ARG A 65 28.47 -2.61 -5.62
C ARG A 65 28.40 -1.23 -6.30
N LYS A 66 29.17 -1.01 -7.36
CA LYS A 66 29.15 0.24 -8.13
C LYS A 66 27.77 0.50 -8.74
N LYS A 67 27.14 -0.51 -9.37
CA LYS A 67 25.77 -0.39 -9.91
C LYS A 67 24.73 -0.08 -8.84
N GLN A 68 24.80 -0.75 -7.69
CA GLN A 68 23.91 -0.48 -6.54
C GLN A 68 24.09 0.94 -6.00
N LEU A 69 25.34 1.43 -5.92
CA LEU A 69 25.64 2.80 -5.48
C LEU A 69 25.17 3.87 -6.47
N GLU A 70 25.28 3.63 -7.78
CA GLU A 70 24.76 4.53 -8.80
C GLU A 70 23.23 4.62 -8.72
N LYS A 71 22.54 3.48 -8.62
CA LYS A 71 21.08 3.44 -8.43
C LYS A 71 20.63 4.10 -7.12
N ALA A 72 21.32 3.83 -6.02
CA ALA A 72 21.01 4.46 -4.74
C ALA A 72 21.24 5.98 -4.76
N LYS A 73 22.16 6.49 -5.58
CA LYS A 73 22.37 7.92 -5.79
C LYS A 73 21.27 8.55 -6.63
N SER A 74 20.82 7.90 -7.71
CA SER A 74 19.67 8.38 -8.48
C SER A 74 18.36 8.33 -7.68
N GLU A 75 18.17 7.32 -6.83
CA GLU A 75 16.98 7.22 -5.96
C GLU A 75 17.03 8.16 -4.76
N LYS A 76 18.23 8.58 -4.31
CA LYS A 76 18.37 9.56 -3.21
C LYS A 76 17.75 10.92 -3.52
N GLU A 77 17.59 11.26 -4.80
CA GLU A 77 16.86 12.46 -5.23
C GLU A 77 15.33 12.27 -5.24
N VAL A 78 14.81 11.04 -5.04
CA VAL A 78 13.38 10.67 -5.11
C VAL A 78 12.93 9.89 -3.86
N LEU A 79 13.50 10.17 -2.69
CA LEU A 79 13.11 9.49 -1.44
C LEU A 79 11.76 10.02 -0.92
N LYS A 80 10.65 9.51 -1.46
CA LYS A 80 9.29 9.72 -0.92
C LYS A 80 9.07 8.84 0.33
N VAL A 81 9.85 9.13 1.38
CA VAL A 81 9.74 8.47 2.68
C VAL A 81 8.41 8.85 3.32
N LEU A 82 7.64 7.83 3.71
CA LEU A 82 6.37 8.02 4.37
C LEU A 82 6.63 8.28 5.85
N THR A 83 6.23 9.46 6.33
CA THR A 83 6.50 9.89 7.71
C THR A 83 5.37 9.52 8.65
N LYS A 84 5.58 9.74 9.95
CA LYS A 84 4.62 9.45 11.03
C LYS A 84 3.27 10.17 10.91
N GLU A 85 3.18 11.21 10.07
CA GLU A 85 1.92 11.92 9.81
C GLU A 85 0.89 11.01 9.13
N TYR A 86 1.34 10.03 8.34
CA TYR A 86 0.49 9.06 7.65
C TYR A 86 0.10 7.84 8.50
N ALA A 87 0.25 7.92 9.83
CA ALA A 87 -0.06 6.81 10.73
C ALA A 87 -1.52 6.39 10.76
N SER A 88 -2.43 7.26 10.32
CA SER A 88 -3.84 6.93 10.11
C SER A 88 -4.06 5.97 8.93
N PHE A 89 -3.10 5.88 8.01
CA PHE A 89 -3.17 5.11 6.76
C PHE A 89 -2.23 3.91 6.76
N ILE A 90 -1.10 3.99 7.47
CA ILE A 90 -0.10 2.93 7.56
C ILE A 90 -0.03 2.39 9.00
N PRO A 91 -0.65 1.22 9.26
CA PRO A 91 -0.50 0.54 10.53
C PRO A 91 0.96 0.27 10.85
N GLY A 92 1.38 0.57 12.07
CA GLY A 92 2.71 0.26 12.56
C GLY A 92 3.81 1.27 12.21
N ILE A 93 3.51 2.38 11.53
CA ILE A 93 4.53 3.42 11.21
C ILE A 93 5.13 4.09 12.45
N LYS A 94 4.36 4.14 13.55
CA LYS A 94 4.80 4.69 14.85
C LYS A 94 5.48 3.63 15.74
N GLN A 95 5.56 2.37 15.31
CA GLN A 95 6.19 1.32 16.12
C GLN A 95 7.72 1.46 16.13
N GLY A 96 8.34 1.07 17.24
CA GLY A 96 9.80 1.03 17.36
C GLY A 96 10.47 2.39 17.56
N LEU A 97 9.71 3.48 17.75
CA LEU A 97 10.27 4.81 18.04
C LEU A 97 11.16 4.84 19.29
N MET A 98 10.83 4.01 20.29
CA MET A 98 11.61 3.87 21.54
C MET A 98 12.53 2.64 21.54
N SER A 99 12.64 1.93 20.40
CA SER A 99 13.52 0.76 20.30
C SER A 99 14.97 1.20 20.13
N ARG A 100 15.91 0.48 20.74
CA ARG A 100 17.36 0.65 20.48
C ARG A 100 17.73 0.38 19.02
N MET A 101 16.88 -0.37 18.30
CA MET A 101 17.05 -0.67 16.87
C MET A 101 16.46 0.41 15.95
N GLY A 102 15.81 1.43 16.53
CA GLY A 102 15.11 2.48 15.79
C GLY A 102 13.79 2.03 15.14
N PRO A 103 13.01 2.99 14.61
CA PRO A 103 11.77 2.69 13.90
C PRO A 103 12.05 2.07 12.52
N SER A 104 11.06 1.35 11.98
CA SER A 104 11.12 0.93 10.57
C SER A 104 10.96 2.15 9.65
N THR A 105 11.65 2.14 8.51
CA THR A 105 11.44 3.11 7.44
C THR A 105 10.35 2.60 6.50
N TYR A 106 9.44 3.49 6.11
CA TYR A 106 8.39 3.20 5.15
C TYR A 106 8.60 4.08 3.91
N LYS A 107 8.43 3.53 2.71
CA LYS A 107 8.59 4.26 1.46
C LYS A 107 7.42 3.97 0.52
N ALA A 108 6.94 5.01 -0.15
CA ALA A 108 6.01 4.83 -1.25
C ALA A 108 6.73 4.16 -2.42
N GLU A 109 6.11 3.16 -3.02
CA GLU A 109 6.66 2.48 -4.20
C GLU A 109 5.80 2.82 -5.42
N VAL A 110 4.53 2.40 -5.47
CA VAL A 110 3.63 2.68 -6.61
C VAL A 110 2.17 2.76 -6.20
N ALA A 111 1.39 3.56 -6.94
CA ALA A 111 -0.07 3.54 -6.89
C ALA A 111 -0.59 2.76 -8.11
N LEU A 112 -1.29 1.66 -7.85
CA LEU A 112 -1.82 0.75 -8.87
C LEU A 112 -3.13 1.26 -9.48
N ALA A 113 -3.97 1.89 -8.65
CA ALA A 113 -5.21 2.52 -9.09
C ALA A 113 -5.66 3.56 -8.06
N THR A 114 -6.16 4.70 -8.54
CA THR A 114 -6.75 5.78 -7.73
C THR A 114 -8.02 6.27 -8.44
N THR A 115 -9.18 5.74 -8.08
CA THR A 115 -10.46 6.00 -8.79
C THR A 115 -11.35 7.01 -8.05
N GLY A 116 -10.80 7.73 -7.07
CA GLY A 116 -11.54 8.63 -6.17
C GLY A 116 -12.42 7.90 -5.15
N LYS A 117 -13.03 6.76 -5.53
CA LYS A 117 -13.79 5.88 -4.62
C LYS A 117 -12.91 4.91 -3.86
N TYR A 118 -11.85 4.44 -4.51
CA TYR A 118 -10.92 3.48 -3.94
C TYR A 118 -9.52 3.74 -4.47
N SER A 119 -8.53 3.44 -3.63
CA SER A 119 -7.12 3.48 -4.00
C SER A 119 -6.43 2.19 -3.62
N ALA A 120 -5.54 1.72 -4.48
CA ALA A 120 -4.65 0.60 -4.23
C ALA A 120 -3.20 1.06 -4.40
N VAL A 121 -2.40 0.93 -3.35
CA VAL A 121 -1.01 1.38 -3.32
C VAL A 121 -0.09 0.29 -2.78
N ILE A 122 1.16 0.33 -3.20
CA ILE A 122 2.23 -0.50 -2.68
C ILE A 122 3.24 0.40 -1.99
N TYR A 123 3.53 0.07 -0.74
CA TYR A 123 4.62 0.67 0.01
C TYR A 123 5.57 -0.41 0.50
N SER A 124 6.81 -0.01 0.79
CA SER A 124 7.79 -0.89 1.42
C SER A 124 8.01 -0.54 2.88
N ARG A 125 8.39 -1.55 3.66
CA ARG A 125 8.89 -1.43 5.02
C ARG A 125 10.29 -2.02 5.08
N SER A 126 11.25 -1.27 5.59
CA SER A 126 12.62 -1.73 5.86
C SER A 126 13.00 -1.46 7.31
N ARG A 127 13.69 -2.39 7.97
CA ARG A 127 14.24 -2.15 9.31
C ARG A 127 15.68 -1.66 9.18
N SER A 128 16.10 -0.82 10.12
CA SER A 128 17.45 -0.22 10.12
C SER A 128 18.59 -1.24 10.06
N PHE A 129 18.37 -2.43 10.60
CA PHE A 129 19.36 -3.51 10.67
C PHE A 129 19.27 -4.53 9.53
N ASP A 130 18.22 -4.49 8.69
CA ASP A 130 18.05 -5.41 7.57
C ASP A 130 18.92 -5.03 6.35
N GLY A 131 19.88 -4.11 6.52
CA GLY A 131 20.82 -3.71 5.47
C GLY A 131 20.18 -2.98 4.28
N GLY A 132 18.89 -2.64 4.33
CA GLY A 132 18.15 -2.04 3.22
C GLY A 132 17.21 -3.01 2.48
N ALA A 133 17.08 -4.25 2.97
CA ALA A 133 16.05 -5.15 2.49
C ALA A 133 14.65 -4.62 2.76
N LYS A 134 13.71 -4.96 1.87
CA LYS A 134 12.37 -4.38 1.81
C LYS A 134 11.31 -5.47 1.86
N ALA A 135 10.37 -5.34 2.79
CA ALA A 135 9.09 -6.03 2.74
C ALA A 135 8.08 -5.16 2.00
N TYR A 136 7.43 -5.68 0.97
CA TYR A 136 6.43 -4.96 0.17
C TYR A 136 5.02 -5.31 0.59
N ILE A 137 4.20 -4.28 0.74
CA ILE A 137 2.85 -4.38 1.27
C ILE A 137 1.90 -3.70 0.28
N LEU A 138 0.90 -4.44 -0.17
CA LEU A 138 -0.26 -3.88 -0.87
C LEU A 138 -1.26 -3.41 0.18
N ALA A 139 -1.75 -2.19 0.03
CA ALA A 139 -2.82 -1.67 0.84
C ALA A 139 -3.89 -1.03 -0.03
N THR A 140 -5.14 -1.24 0.35
CA THR A 140 -6.30 -0.65 -0.28
C THR A 140 -7.05 0.24 0.69
N PHE A 141 -7.66 1.28 0.15
CA PHE A 141 -8.32 2.33 0.91
C PHE A 141 -9.61 2.73 0.22
N ASP A 142 -10.58 3.21 1.00
CA ASP A 142 -11.72 3.95 0.46
C ASP A 142 -11.31 5.37 0.02
N GLY A 143 -12.26 6.12 -0.54
CA GLY A 143 -12.04 7.49 -1.01
C GLY A 143 -11.64 8.49 0.08
N HIS A 144 -11.84 8.16 1.36
CA HIS A 144 -11.53 8.98 2.51
C HIS A 144 -10.24 8.52 3.24
N GLY A 145 -9.53 7.54 2.66
CA GLY A 145 -8.31 6.98 3.22
C GLY A 145 -8.53 6.05 4.40
N THR A 146 -9.72 5.50 4.59
CA THR A 146 -9.94 4.39 5.54
C THR A 146 -9.33 3.11 4.97
N PRO A 147 -8.45 2.40 5.70
CA PRO A 147 -7.92 1.12 5.24
C PRO A 147 -9.03 0.09 5.04
N ILE A 148 -9.04 -0.58 3.88
CA ILE A 148 -9.97 -1.67 3.55
C ILE A 148 -9.26 -3.01 3.71
N GLY A 149 -8.09 -3.15 3.12
CA GLY A 149 -7.30 -4.37 3.14
C GLY A 149 -5.80 -4.10 3.10
N THR A 150 -5.04 -5.01 3.70
CA THR A 150 -3.58 -5.01 3.59
C THR A 150 -3.09 -6.43 3.35
N HIS A 151 -2.10 -6.59 2.47
CA HIS A 151 -1.50 -7.88 2.19
C HIS A 151 -0.01 -7.79 1.91
N HIS A 152 0.74 -8.76 2.43
CA HIS A 152 2.19 -8.82 2.22
C HIS A 152 2.51 -9.47 0.88
N LEU A 153 3.11 -8.72 -0.03
CA LEU A 153 3.43 -9.19 -1.38
C LEU A 153 4.70 -10.05 -1.41
N GLY A 154 5.67 -9.73 -0.56
CA GLY A 154 6.93 -10.45 -0.50
C GLY A 154 8.05 -9.62 0.10
N TYR A 155 9.22 -10.24 0.16
CA TYR A 155 10.45 -9.64 0.65
C TYR A 155 11.45 -9.59 -0.50
N SER A 156 12.28 -8.55 -0.52
CA SER A 156 13.39 -8.40 -1.47
C SER A 156 14.65 -8.05 -0.72
N ASP A 157 15.73 -8.72 -1.08
CA ASP A 157 17.06 -8.53 -0.53
C ASP A 157 18.10 -8.37 -1.67
N LEU A 158 19.37 -8.67 -1.39
CA LEU A 158 20.47 -8.55 -2.36
C LEU A 158 20.28 -9.43 -3.61
N GLU A 159 19.59 -10.56 -3.48
CA GLU A 159 19.49 -11.58 -4.51
C GLU A 159 18.04 -11.80 -4.97
N GLU A 160 17.04 -11.36 -4.21
CA GLU A 160 15.62 -11.50 -4.55
C GLU A 160 15.02 -10.18 -5.07
N LYS A 161 14.29 -10.24 -6.19
CA LYS A 161 13.40 -9.16 -6.68
C LYS A 161 11.98 -9.65 -6.79
N LEU A 162 11.01 -8.74 -6.66
CA LEU A 162 9.62 -9.03 -6.95
C LEU A 162 9.23 -8.40 -8.29
N GLU A 163 8.70 -9.23 -9.17
CA GLU A 163 8.03 -8.80 -10.39
C GLU A 163 6.52 -8.89 -10.17
N LEU A 164 5.86 -7.75 -10.32
CA LEU A 164 4.42 -7.62 -10.25
C LEU A 164 3.87 -7.39 -11.65
N THR A 165 2.84 -8.13 -12.02
CA THR A 165 2.07 -7.87 -13.24
C THR A 165 0.63 -7.62 -12.83
N ILE A 166 0.08 -6.48 -13.21
CA ILE A 166 -1.31 -6.10 -12.93
C ILE A 166 -2.08 -5.94 -14.24
N SER A 167 -3.24 -6.58 -14.33
CA SER A 167 -4.14 -6.45 -15.47
C SER A 167 -5.07 -5.24 -15.34
N GLU A 168 -5.76 -4.89 -16.42
CA GLU A 168 -6.84 -3.88 -16.40
C GLU A 168 -7.97 -4.23 -15.41
N LYS A 169 -8.15 -5.53 -15.13
CA LYS A 169 -9.15 -6.04 -14.19
C LYS A 169 -8.64 -6.11 -12.75
N MET A 170 -7.50 -5.46 -12.45
CA MET A 170 -6.88 -5.46 -11.13
C MET A 170 -6.46 -6.85 -10.63
N GLU A 171 -6.13 -7.75 -11.54
CA GLU A 171 -5.56 -9.05 -11.21
C GLU A 171 -4.05 -8.90 -11.06
N LEU A 172 -3.54 -9.09 -9.85
CA LEU A 172 -2.13 -8.97 -9.51
C LEU A 172 -1.47 -10.35 -9.49
N THR A 173 -0.46 -10.53 -10.32
CA THR A 173 0.42 -11.71 -10.35
C THR A 173 1.77 -11.34 -9.77
N ILE A 174 2.21 -12.06 -8.75
CA ILE A 174 3.49 -11.84 -8.07
C ILE A 174 4.47 -12.96 -8.46
N LYS A 175 5.67 -12.57 -8.90
CA LYS A 175 6.77 -13.50 -9.16
C LYS A 175 8.01 -13.08 -8.39
N ARG A 176 8.68 -14.06 -7.77
CA ARG A 176 9.97 -13.87 -7.11
C ARG A 176 11.09 -14.24 -8.07
N LEU A 177 12.07 -13.36 -8.20
CA LEU A 177 13.22 -13.50 -9.10
C LEU A 177 14.49 -13.59 -8.28
N PHE A 178 15.20 -14.72 -8.36
CA PHE A 178 16.49 -14.92 -7.68
C PHE A 178 17.67 -14.62 -8.64
N LEU A 179 18.64 -13.88 -8.15
CA LEU A 179 19.83 -13.40 -8.86
C LEU A 179 21.10 -14.14 -8.38
N GLY A 180 21.03 -15.48 -8.29
CA GLY A 180 22.15 -16.35 -7.91
C GLY A 180 22.53 -17.36 -9.00
N GLY A 181 23.81 -17.38 -9.39
CA GLY A 181 24.40 -18.38 -10.31
C GLY A 181 24.14 -18.13 -11.80
N SER A 182 24.91 -18.77 -12.69
CA SER A 182 24.89 -18.65 -14.17
C SER A 182 23.55 -18.99 -14.84
N ILE A 183 22.52 -19.30 -14.07
CA ILE A 183 21.19 -19.68 -14.51
C ILE A 183 20.20 -18.95 -13.59
N LYS A 184 19.37 -18.06 -14.13
CA LYS A 184 18.23 -17.47 -13.41
C LYS A 184 17.27 -18.61 -13.03
N LYS A 185 17.38 -19.15 -11.81
CA LYS A 185 16.44 -20.15 -11.31
C LYS A 185 15.17 -19.44 -10.85
N TYR A 186 14.07 -19.71 -11.55
CA TYR A 186 12.74 -19.24 -11.20
C TYR A 186 12.15 -20.22 -10.18
N ASN A 187 12.03 -19.83 -8.91
CA ASN A 187 11.08 -20.52 -8.03
C ASN A 187 9.72 -19.87 -8.26
N LYS A 188 8.95 -20.45 -9.18
CA LYS A 188 7.69 -19.92 -9.71
C LYS A 188 6.57 -20.16 -8.69
N LYS A 189 6.69 -19.62 -7.47
CA LYS A 189 5.53 -19.42 -6.60
C LYS A 189 4.77 -18.23 -7.14
N ILE A 190 3.78 -18.49 -7.99
CA ILE A 190 2.90 -17.43 -8.46
C ILE A 190 1.81 -17.26 -7.42
N LYS A 191 1.76 -16.09 -6.80
CA LYS A 191 0.57 -15.68 -6.05
C LYS A 191 -0.29 -14.83 -6.96
N LYS A 192 -1.56 -15.20 -7.08
CA LYS A 192 -2.58 -14.37 -7.74
C LYS A 192 -3.43 -13.70 -6.68
N MET A 193 -3.63 -12.40 -6.83
CA MET A 193 -4.52 -11.61 -5.98
C MET A 193 -5.46 -10.82 -6.86
N PHE A 194 -6.67 -10.59 -6.38
CA PHE A 194 -7.69 -9.79 -7.06
C PHE A 194 -8.10 -8.66 -6.14
N ILE A 195 -8.07 -7.43 -6.65
CA ILE A 195 -8.61 -6.28 -5.93
C ILE A 195 -10.04 -6.06 -6.44
N THR A 196 -11.03 -6.27 -5.58
CA THR A 196 -12.43 -6.11 -5.97
C THR A 196 -12.76 -4.64 -6.25
N PRO A 197 -13.86 -4.33 -6.95
CA PRO A 197 -14.32 -2.95 -7.12
C PRO A 197 -14.62 -2.22 -5.80
N LYS A 198 -14.72 -2.94 -4.68
CA LYS A 198 -14.88 -2.39 -3.32
C LYS A 198 -13.54 -2.22 -2.59
N GLY A 199 -12.42 -2.52 -3.23
CA GLY A 199 -11.07 -2.45 -2.65
C GLY A 199 -10.68 -3.64 -1.79
N GLU A 200 -11.48 -4.71 -1.72
CA GLU A 200 -11.12 -5.91 -0.96
C GLU A 200 -10.03 -6.69 -1.70
N ILE A 201 -9.12 -7.30 -0.95
CA ILE A 201 -8.02 -8.11 -1.53
C ILE A 201 -8.38 -9.59 -1.37
N LEU A 202 -8.66 -10.25 -2.49
CA LEU A 202 -8.87 -11.70 -2.55
C LEU A 202 -7.56 -12.37 -2.95
N VAL A 203 -7.11 -13.34 -2.16
CA VAL A 203 -5.85 -14.07 -2.39
C VAL A 203 -6.20 -15.48 -2.84
N HIS A 204 -5.69 -15.86 -4.01
CA HIS A 204 -5.80 -17.23 -4.50
C HIS A 204 -4.45 -17.92 -4.27
N GLU A 205 -4.42 -18.85 -3.31
CA GLU A 205 -3.28 -19.74 -3.10
C GLU A 205 -3.46 -20.97 -4.00
N GLU A 206 -2.41 -21.38 -4.73
CA GLU A 206 -2.44 -22.34 -5.86
C GLU A 206 -2.97 -23.75 -5.52
N ASP A 207 -3.36 -24.03 -4.26
CA ASP A 207 -3.90 -25.32 -3.82
C ASP A 207 -5.44 -25.40 -3.79
N GLN A 208 -6.16 -24.36 -4.23
CA GLN A 208 -7.62 -24.41 -4.41
C GLN A 208 -8.03 -24.25 -5.88
N PRO A 209 -8.83 -25.16 -6.45
CA PRO A 209 -9.34 -25.01 -7.81
C PRO A 209 -10.19 -23.75 -7.93
N LEU A 210 -10.04 -23.04 -9.05
CA LEU A 210 -10.70 -21.76 -9.40
C LEU A 210 -12.25 -21.82 -9.47
N GLU A 211 -12.86 -22.98 -9.24
CA GLU A 211 -14.29 -23.23 -9.41
C GLU A 211 -15.15 -22.89 -8.18
N GLU A 212 -14.55 -22.51 -7.04
CA GLU A 212 -15.32 -22.20 -5.81
C GLU A 212 -15.50 -20.71 -5.50
N LEU A 213 -15.03 -19.80 -6.35
CA LEU A 213 -15.41 -18.39 -6.25
C LEU A 213 -16.62 -18.15 -7.15
N GLU A 214 -17.82 -18.46 -6.65
CA GLU A 214 -19.04 -17.94 -7.26
C GLU A 214 -18.91 -16.42 -7.39
N PRO A 215 -19.07 -15.85 -8.61
CA PRO A 215 -19.23 -14.42 -8.73
C PRO A 215 -20.50 -14.04 -7.96
N VAL A 216 -20.37 -13.22 -6.91
CA VAL A 216 -21.50 -12.53 -6.29
C VAL A 216 -22.02 -11.46 -7.27
N GLN A 217 -22.57 -11.93 -8.37
CA GLN A 217 -23.47 -11.25 -9.28
C GLN A 217 -24.49 -12.28 -9.71
N LYS A 218 -25.44 -12.59 -8.82
CA LYS A 218 -26.77 -12.97 -9.30
C LYS A 218 -27.29 -11.77 -10.06
N VAL A 219 -27.19 -11.86 -11.37
CA VAL A 219 -27.89 -11.02 -12.34
C VAL A 219 -29.38 -11.20 -12.06
N GLU A 220 -29.96 -10.33 -11.23
CA GLU A 220 -31.38 -10.05 -11.34
C GLU A 220 -31.57 -9.38 -12.70
N LYS A 221 -32.08 -10.17 -13.66
CA LYS A 221 -32.68 -9.63 -14.87
C LYS A 221 -33.84 -8.74 -14.43
N LEU A 222 -33.58 -7.44 -14.32
CA LEU A 222 -34.64 -6.44 -14.34
C LEU A 222 -35.35 -6.55 -15.68
N LYS A 223 -36.51 -7.22 -15.66
CA LYS A 223 -37.49 -7.13 -16.73
C LYS A 223 -38.09 -5.73 -16.66
N PHE A 224 -37.86 -4.93 -17.69
CA PHE A 224 -38.66 -3.74 -17.92
C PHE A 224 -39.99 -4.18 -18.55
N SER A 225 -41.08 -3.91 -17.84
CA SER A 225 -42.45 -3.80 -18.35
C SER A 225 -43.10 -2.63 -17.62
#